data_AF-V9FSH9-F1
#
_entry.id   AF-V9FSH9-F1
#
_cell.length_a   1.000
_cell.length_b   1.000
_cell.length_c   1.000
_cell.angle_alpha   90.00
_cell.angle_beta   90.00
_cell.angle_gamma   90.00
#
_symmetry.space_group_name_H-M   'P 1'
#
loop_
_entity.id
_entity.type
_entity.pdbx_description
1 polymer ?
#
loop_
_entity_poly.entity_id
_entity_poly.type
_entity_poly.pdbx_seq_one_letter_code
_entity_poly.pdbx_strand_id
1 'polypeptide(L)'
;MLVSHAFVDLWHLIEDEKSFDKHLFSLLDEPEQDFMRYCLSKCHIKSREFDSAYNEQLDGVVKRLKMLQGATAIGDDNPGIKKEMKQLLDKLYEKGVFSTNYYTQFKRLMKLS
;
A
#
# COMPACT_ATOMS: atom_id res chain seq x y z
N MET A 1 -1.35 17.00 12.30
CA MET A 1 -1.86 16.50 11.01
C MET A 1 -3.33 16.81 10.99
N LEU A 2 -3.80 17.65 10.07
CA LEU A 2 -5.23 17.83 9.83
C LEU A 2 -5.66 16.69 8.89
N VAL A 3 -6.76 16.02 9.21
CA VAL A 3 -7.37 15.01 8.34
C VAL A 3 -8.55 15.63 7.61
N SER A 4 -8.89 15.06 6.45
CA SER A 4 -9.99 15.47 5.59
C SER A 4 -11.35 15.15 6.22
N HIS A 5 -12.41 15.80 5.72
CA HIS A 5 -13.78 15.44 6.09
C HIS A 5 -14.11 14.00 5.70
N ALA A 6 -13.64 13.53 4.53
CA ALA A 6 -13.82 12.15 4.10
C ALA A 6 -13.23 11.14 5.08
N PHE A 7 -12.10 11.48 5.73
CA PHE A 7 -11.51 10.65 6.78
C PHE A 7 -12.46 10.53 7.98
N VAL A 8 -12.98 11.66 8.46
CA VAL A 8 -13.85 11.71 9.64
C VAL A 8 -15.16 10.98 9.35
N ASP A 9 -15.76 11.20 8.18
CA ASP A 9 -17.01 10.57 7.77
C ASP A 9 -16.84 9.05 7.63
N LEU A 10 -15.76 8.60 6.99
CA LEU A 10 -15.48 7.16 6.86
C LEU A 10 -15.16 6.51 8.21
N TRP A 11 -14.47 7.22 9.11
CA TRP A 11 -14.22 6.76 10.47
C TRP A 11 -15.54 6.52 11.22
N HIS A 12 -16.45 7.50 11.18
CA HIS A 12 -17.78 7.38 11.80
C HIS A 12 -18.57 6.19 11.23
N LEU A 13 -18.59 6.02 9.90
CA LEU A 13 -19.26 4.88 9.26
C LEU A 13 -18.70 3.54 9.77
N ILE A 14 -17.38 3.42 9.86
CA ILE A 14 -16.73 2.18 10.29
C ILE A 14 -16.94 1.92 11.79
N GLU A 15 -16.75 2.93 12.63
CA GLU A 15 -16.81 2.77 14.08
C GLU A 15 -18.26 2.67 14.59
N ASP A 16 -19.14 3.58 14.19
CA ASP A 16 -20.48 3.69 14.77
C ASP A 16 -21.49 2.83 14.01
N GLU A 17 -21.45 2.88 12.67
CA GLU A 17 -22.42 2.20 11.82
C GLU A 17 -21.99 0.80 11.38
N LYS A 18 -20.73 0.42 11.66
CA LYS A 18 -20.12 -0.85 11.22
C LYS A 18 -20.23 -1.06 9.71
N SER A 19 -20.18 0.04 8.96
CA SER A 19 -20.32 0.09 7.51
C SER A 19 -19.06 0.64 6.86
N PHE A 20 -18.94 0.52 5.55
CA PHE A 20 -17.80 1.02 4.78
C PHE A 20 -18.27 1.63 3.47
N ASP A 21 -17.77 2.83 3.17
CA ASP A 21 -17.99 3.50 1.90
C ASP A 21 -16.69 3.54 1.07
N LYS A 22 -16.70 2.82 -0.06
CA LYS A 22 -15.56 2.76 -0.98
C LYS A 22 -15.27 4.09 -1.67
N HIS A 23 -16.28 4.93 -1.89
CA HIS A 23 -16.10 6.24 -2.47
C HIS A 23 -15.38 7.16 -1.48
N LEU A 24 -15.81 7.22 -0.21
CA LEU A 24 -15.08 7.99 0.82
C LEU A 24 -13.64 7.52 0.96
N PHE A 25 -13.42 6.20 0.96
CA PHE A 25 -12.07 5.64 0.98
C PHE A 25 -11.22 6.11 -0.23
N SER A 26 -11.82 6.18 -1.42
CA SER A 26 -11.12 6.65 -2.63
C SER A 26 -10.77 8.14 -2.63
N LEU A 27 -11.40 8.93 -1.76
CA LEU A 27 -11.09 10.35 -1.57
C LEU A 27 -9.92 10.57 -0.61
N LEU A 28 -9.58 9.58 0.22
CA LEU A 28 -8.43 9.65 1.11
C LEU A 28 -7.14 9.59 0.30
N ASP A 29 -6.19 10.45 0.65
CA ASP A 29 -4.83 10.27 0.18
C ASP A 29 -4.15 9.08 0.88
N GLU A 30 -3.01 8.66 0.36
CA GLU A 30 -2.30 7.50 0.89
C GLU A 30 -1.87 7.67 2.37
N PRO A 31 -1.33 8.83 2.80
CA PRO A 31 -1.08 9.08 4.22
C PRO A 31 -2.32 8.92 5.10
N GLU A 32 -3.49 9.40 4.65
CA GLU A 32 -4.75 9.25 5.37
C GLU A 32 -5.21 7.80 5.46
N GLN A 33 -5.06 7.02 4.39
CA GLN A 33 -5.37 5.58 4.39
C GLN A 33 -4.47 4.81 5.37
N ASP A 34 -3.17 5.11 5.37
CA ASP A 34 -2.19 4.51 6.29
C ASP A 34 -2.51 4.87 7.75
N PHE A 35 -2.83 6.14 7.99
CA PHE A 35 -3.20 6.61 9.31
C PHE A 35 -4.51 5.98 9.80
N MET A 36 -5.52 5.86 8.94
CA MET A 36 -6.77 5.20 9.29
C MET A 36 -6.54 3.72 9.63
N ARG A 37 -5.75 3.00 8.81
CA ARG A 37 -5.37 1.61 9.10
C ARG A 37 -4.69 1.49 10.46
N TYR A 38 -3.77 2.41 10.77
CA TYR A 38 -3.12 2.46 12.07
C TYR A 38 -4.12 2.69 13.21
N CYS A 39 -5.01 3.67 13.08
CA CYS A 39 -6.04 3.98 14.08
C CYS A 39 -6.99 2.79 14.31
N LEU A 40 -7.50 2.17 13.25
CA LEU A 40 -8.36 0.98 13.35
C LEU A 40 -7.64 -0.16 14.08
N SER A 41 -6.36 -0.39 13.75
CA SER A 41 -5.55 -1.41 14.42
C SER A 41 -5.34 -1.12 15.91
N LYS A 42 -5.03 0.13 16.28
CA LYS A 42 -4.79 0.54 17.67
C LYS A 42 -6.05 0.54 18.53
N CYS A 43 -7.19 0.88 17.92
CA CYS A 43 -8.50 0.85 18.59
C CYS A 43 -9.14 -0.54 18.56
N HIS A 44 -8.48 -1.55 17.99
CA HIS A 44 -9.03 -2.90 17.81
C HIS A 44 -10.36 -2.94 17.04
N ILE A 45 -10.58 -1.96 16.16
CA ILE A 45 -11.75 -1.89 15.28
C ILE A 45 -11.46 -2.72 14.04
N LYS A 46 -12.34 -3.68 13.74
CA LYS A 46 -12.25 -4.52 12.55
C LYS A 46 -13.19 -3.99 11.48
N SER A 47 -12.67 -3.75 10.28
CA SER A 47 -13.46 -3.46 9.09
C SER A 47 -12.91 -4.27 7.92
N ARG A 48 -13.61 -5.35 7.58
CA ARG A 48 -13.18 -6.26 6.51
C ARG A 48 -13.16 -5.57 5.16
N GLU A 49 -14.11 -4.68 4.91
CA GLU A 49 -14.25 -3.96 3.65
C GLU A 49 -13.15 -2.92 3.49
N PHE A 50 -12.81 -2.20 4.58
CA PHE A 50 -11.63 -1.34 4.61
C PHE A 50 -10.35 -2.13 4.33
N ASP A 51 -10.15 -3.25 5.04
CA ASP A 51 -8.97 -4.11 4.84
C ASP A 51 -8.89 -4.61 3.39
N SER A 52 -10.03 -4.98 2.80
CA SER A 52 -10.11 -5.39 1.39
C SER A 52 -9.72 -4.25 0.44
N ALA A 53 -10.29 -3.06 0.62
CA ALA A 53 -10.01 -1.90 -0.23
C ALA A 53 -8.54 -1.45 -0.14
N TYR A 54 -7.98 -1.43 1.07
CA TYR A 54 -6.58 -1.12 1.28
C TYR A 54 -5.66 -2.19 0.65
N ASN A 55 -5.98 -3.48 0.81
CA ASN A 55 -5.19 -4.55 0.20
C ASN A 55 -5.30 -4.59 -1.33
N GLU A 56 -6.44 -4.21 -1.92
CA GLU A 56 -6.59 -4.03 -3.37
C GLU A 56 -5.60 -3.00 -3.92
N GLN A 57 -5.40 -1.88 -3.21
CA GLN A 57 -4.41 -0.88 -3.60
C GLN A 57 -2.98 -1.43 -3.54
N LEU A 58 -2.64 -2.15 -2.47
CA LEU A 58 -1.32 -2.79 -2.35
C LEU A 58 -1.08 -3.82 -3.44
N ASP A 59 -2.09 -4.61 -3.80
CA ASP A 59 -2.00 -5.60 -4.87
C ASP A 59 -1.70 -4.94 -6.22
N GLY A 60 -2.25 -3.75 -6.49
CA GLY A 60 -1.88 -2.93 -7.65
C GLY A 60 -0.39 -2.60 -7.69
N VAL A 61 0.19 -2.20 -6.55
CA VAL A 61 1.63 -1.90 -6.41
C VAL A 61 2.47 -3.17 -6.60
N VAL A 62 2.05 -4.30 -6.03
CA VAL A 62 2.71 -5.61 -6.20
C VAL A 62 2.68 -6.06 -7.67
N LYS A 63 1.55 -5.92 -8.37
CA LYS A 63 1.42 -6.24 -9.79
C LYS A 63 2.36 -5.39 -10.64
N ARG A 64 2.46 -4.09 -10.37
CA ARG A 64 3.40 -3.19 -11.07
C ARG A 64 4.85 -3.64 -10.83
N LEU A 65 5.23 -3.95 -9.59
CA LEU A 65 6.57 -4.43 -9.26
C LEU A 65 6.91 -5.73 -10.02
N LYS A 66 5.99 -6.70 -10.06
CA LYS A 66 6.15 -7.96 -10.81
C LYS A 66 6.31 -7.72 -12.31
N MET A 67 5.55 -6.80 -12.87
CA MET A 67 5.64 -6.47 -14.30
C MET A 67 7.00 -5.85 -14.65
N LEU A 68 7.51 -4.93 -13.81
CA LEU A 68 8.85 -4.35 -13.99
C LEU A 68 9.95 -5.42 -13.85
N GLN A 69 9.80 -6.34 -12.90
CA GLN A 69 10.71 -7.48 -12.77
C GLN A 69 10.69 -8.35 -14.05
N GLY A 70 9.51 -8.61 -14.61
CA GLY A 70 9.37 -9.30 -15.90
C GLY A 70 10.05 -8.57 -17.06
N ALA A 71 9.92 -7.24 -17.13
CA ALA A 71 10.59 -6.42 -18.13
C ALA A 71 12.13 -6.53 -18.04
N THR A 72 12.69 -6.48 -16.83
CA THR A 72 14.13 -6.68 -16.66
C THR A 72 14.59 -8.09 -17.01
N ALA A 73 13.74 -9.10 -16.82
CA ALA A 73 14.07 -10.49 -17.15
C ALA A 73 14.14 -10.75 -18.66
N ILE A 74 13.45 -9.94 -19.47
CA ILE A 74 13.50 -10.01 -20.95
C ILE A 74 14.54 -9.07 -21.57
N GLY A 75 15.38 -8.41 -20.74
CA GLY A 75 16.49 -7.57 -21.19
C GLY A 75 16.18 -6.07 -21.31
N ASP A 76 15.11 -5.57 -20.68
CA ASP A 76 14.91 -4.12 -20.57
C ASP A 76 15.82 -3.53 -19.48
N ASP A 77 16.89 -2.87 -19.92
CA ASP A 77 17.96 -2.35 -19.07
C ASP A 77 17.74 -0.88 -18.66
N ASN A 78 16.56 -0.32 -18.92
CA ASN A 78 16.27 1.09 -18.66
C ASN A 78 16.54 1.45 -17.17
N PRO A 79 17.44 2.42 -16.88
CA PRO A 79 17.72 2.85 -15.50
C PRO A 79 16.47 3.32 -14.73
N GLY A 80 15.46 3.84 -15.44
CA GLY A 80 14.18 4.24 -14.87
C GLY A 80 13.41 3.08 -14.24
N ILE A 81 13.49 1.87 -14.83
CA ILE A 81 12.82 0.67 -14.31
C ILE A 81 13.41 0.28 -12.97
N LYS A 82 14.74 0.24 -12.83
CA LYS A 82 15.39 -0.06 -11.55
C LYS A 82 15.02 0.96 -10.48
N LYS A 83 14.98 2.25 -10.82
CA LYS A 83 14.56 3.30 -9.89
C LYS A 83 13.11 3.09 -9.42
N GLU A 84 12.19 2.85 -10.35
CA GLU A 84 10.79 2.60 -10.03
C GLU A 84 10.62 1.33 -9.18
N MET A 85 11.27 0.22 -9.56
CA MET A 85 11.26 -1.02 -8.79
C MET A 85 11.73 -0.82 -7.35
N LYS A 86 12.81 -0.05 -7.14
CA LYS A 86 13.30 0.28 -5.81
C LYS A 86 12.26 1.03 -5.00
N GLN A 87 11.64 2.07 -5.58
CA GLN A 87 10.62 2.88 -4.91
C GLN A 87 9.40 2.05 -4.52
N LEU A 88 8.90 1.19 -5.41
CA LEU A 88 7.75 0.32 -5.13
C LEU A 88 8.10 -0.74 -4.07
N LEU A 89 9.31 -1.30 -4.12
CA LEU A 89 9.79 -2.28 -3.14
C LEU A 89 9.93 -1.67 -1.75
N ASP A 90 10.55 -0.48 -1.65
CA ASP A 90 10.72 0.25 -0.39
C ASP A 90 9.35 0.57 0.22
N LYS A 91 8.41 1.09 -0.59
CA LYS A 91 7.02 1.34 -0.18
C LYS A 91 6.30 0.10 0.35
N LEU A 92 6.39 -1.04 -0.35
CA LEU A 92 5.74 -2.29 0.07
C LEU A 92 6.37 -2.85 1.36
N TYR A 93 7.66 -2.64 1.56
CA TYR A 93 8.36 -3.00 2.79
C TYR A 93 7.92 -2.15 3.98
N GLU A 94 7.87 -0.82 3.80
CA GLU A 94 7.39 0.12 4.83
C GLU A 94 5.95 -0.18 5.27
N LYS A 95 5.10 -0.60 4.33
CA LYS A 95 3.72 -1.03 4.61
C LYS A 95 3.59 -2.46 5.17
N GLY A 96 4.70 -3.14 5.42
CA GLY A 96 4.73 -4.48 6.02
C GLY A 96 4.22 -5.60 5.11
N VAL A 97 4.13 -5.37 3.80
CA VAL A 97 3.68 -6.39 2.83
C VAL A 97 4.74 -7.49 2.67
N PHE A 98 6.01 -7.12 2.74
CA PHE A 98 7.12 -8.05 2.59
C PHE A 98 7.93 -8.20 3.87
N SER A 99 8.44 -9.41 4.10
CA SER A 99 9.41 -9.66 5.15
C SER A 99 10.76 -9.01 4.81
N THR A 100 11.54 -8.68 5.84
CA THR A 100 12.92 -8.18 5.70
C THR A 100 13.78 -9.10 4.83
N ASN A 101 13.59 -10.42 4.94
CA ASN A 101 14.31 -11.40 4.14
C ASN A 101 13.98 -11.26 2.64
N TYR A 102 12.70 -11.20 2.28
CA TYR A 102 12.28 -11.01 0.89
C TYR A 102 12.82 -9.69 0.33
N TYR A 103 12.63 -8.61 1.08
CA TYR A 103 13.10 -7.28 0.71
C TYR A 103 14.60 -7.25 0.39
N THR A 104 15.42 -7.81 1.29
CA THR A 104 16.88 -7.83 1.17
C THR A 104 17.34 -8.69 -0.01
N GLN A 105 16.74 -9.87 -0.18
CA GLN A 105 17.04 -10.76 -1.31
C GLN A 105 16.68 -10.10 -2.65
N PHE A 106 15.50 -9.47 -2.73
CA PHE A 106 15.05 -8.80 -3.94
C PHE A 106 15.98 -7.65 -4.32
N LYS A 107 16.34 -6.77 -3.36
CA LYS A 107 17.31 -5.68 -3.60
C LYS A 107 18.63 -6.20 -4.14
N ARG A 108 19.15 -7.29 -3.57
CA ARG A 108 20.42 -7.90 -4.00
C ARG A 108 20.34 -8.47 -5.41
N LEU A 109 19.30 -9.25 -5.71
CA LEU A 109 19.11 -9.88 -7.02
C LEU A 109 18.97 -8.85 -8.14
N MET A 110 18.20 -7.79 -7.88
CA MET A 110 17.92 -6.75 -8.86
C MET A 110 18.98 -5.63 -8.89
N LYS A 111 20.03 -5.73 -8.07
CA LYS A 111 21.09 -4.72 -7.92
C LYS A 111 20.52 -3.31 -7.66
N LEU A 112 19.51 -3.24 -6.80
CA LEU A 112 18.85 -1.99 -6.42
C LEU A 112 19.65 -1.37 -5.26
N SER A 113 20.60 -0.49 -5.59
CA SER A 113 21.36 0.32 -4.64
C SER A 113 20.46 1.36 -3.99
#